data_AF-A0A8H6DNL5-F1
#
_entry.id   AF-A0A8H6DNL5-F1
#
_cell.length_a   1.000
_cell.length_b   1.000
_cell.length_c   1.000
_cell.angle_alpha   90.00
_cell.angle_beta   90.00
_cell.angle_gamma   90.00
#
_symmetry.space_group_name_H-M   'P 1'
#
loop_
_entity.id
_entity.type
_entity.pdbx_description
1 polymer ?
#
loop_
_entity_poly.entity_id
_entity_poly.type
_entity_poly.pdbx_seq_one_letter_code
_entity_poly.pdbx_strand_id
1 'polypeptide(L)'
;MLFDFNFAARINCPSPGEGESYFEDRNDVKGVIFTTYEIITQDDSLRSTSHEDQNLGNLGSKWVKHPEVKLDHPVESYQLILKQWRERREGDFHSGNVPRPIEWPAMPKSP
;
A
#
# COMPACT_ATOMS: atom_id res chain seq x y z
N MET A 1 -0.10 11.39 -9.49
CA MET A 1 -1.42 11.75 -8.93
C MET A 1 -1.98 10.47 -8.30
N LEU A 2 -2.32 10.49 -7.02
CA LEU A 2 -3.07 9.39 -6.40
C LEU A 2 -4.57 9.60 -6.71
N PHE A 3 -5.29 8.54 -7.03
CA PHE A 3 -6.71 8.56 -7.41
C PHE A 3 -7.45 7.38 -6.77
N ASP A 4 -8.76 7.24 -7.01
CA ASP A 4 -9.63 6.19 -6.44
C ASP A 4 -9.74 6.20 -4.91
N PHE A 5 -9.59 7.38 -4.28
CA PHE A 5 -9.74 7.53 -2.83
C PHE A 5 -11.14 7.19 -2.28
N ASN A 6 -12.16 7.13 -3.14
CA ASN A 6 -13.48 6.59 -2.80
C ASN A 6 -13.45 5.09 -2.43
N PHE A 7 -12.36 4.37 -2.72
CA PHE A 7 -12.11 2.99 -2.26
C PHE A 7 -11.14 2.91 -1.07
N ALA A 8 -10.66 4.05 -0.54
CA ALA A 8 -9.72 4.07 0.56
C ALA A 8 -10.43 3.88 1.91
N ALA A 9 -9.86 3.05 2.79
CA ALA A 9 -10.33 2.93 4.16
C ALA A 9 -10.16 4.25 4.92
N ARG A 10 -11.16 4.64 5.71
CA ARG A 10 -11.11 5.83 6.55
C ARG A 10 -10.54 5.48 7.91
N ILE A 11 -9.48 6.18 8.30
CA ILE A 11 -8.94 6.09 9.67
C ILE A 11 -9.95 6.72 10.63
N ASN A 12 -10.23 6.05 11.75
CA ASN A 12 -11.16 6.51 12.79
C ASN A 12 -12.61 6.73 12.34
N CYS A 13 -13.12 5.95 11.38
CA CYS A 13 -14.54 5.98 11.07
C CYS A 13 -15.35 5.17 12.11
N PRO A 14 -16.30 5.79 12.83
CA PRO A 14 -17.04 5.12 13.91
C PRO A 14 -18.10 4.13 13.40
N SER A 15 -18.38 4.08 12.09
CA SER A 15 -19.38 3.18 11.51
C SER A 15 -19.01 2.88 10.06
N PRO A 16 -18.77 1.62 9.67
CA PRO A 16 -18.53 1.29 8.27
C PRO A 16 -19.82 1.53 7.46
N GLY A 17 -19.81 2.55 6.60
CA GLY A 17 -20.80 2.72 5.53
C GLY A 17 -20.53 1.78 4.34
N GLU A 18 -21.40 1.79 3.33
CA GLU A 18 -21.14 1.10 2.06
C GLU A 18 -19.79 1.55 1.47
N GLY A 19 -18.87 0.60 1.26
CA GLY A 19 -17.54 0.88 0.71
C GLY A 19 -16.45 1.21 1.75
N GLU A 20 -16.75 1.23 3.05
CA GLU A 20 -15.81 1.64 4.11
C GLU A 20 -15.25 0.49 4.96
N SER A 21 -15.15 -0.73 4.42
CA SER A 21 -14.55 -1.85 5.15
C SER A 21 -13.02 -1.79 5.03
N TYR A 22 -12.35 -1.45 6.13
CA TYR A 22 -10.94 -1.76 6.30
C TYR A 22 -10.76 -3.29 6.22
N PHE A 23 -9.86 -3.73 5.35
CA PHE A 23 -9.42 -5.13 5.27
C PHE A 23 -7.94 -5.17 5.65
N GLU A 24 -7.61 -5.93 6.69
CA GLU A 24 -6.24 -6.01 7.21
C GLU A 24 -5.24 -6.48 6.14
N ASP A 25 -5.65 -7.43 5.31
CA ASP A 25 -4.86 -7.96 4.19
C ASP A 25 -4.67 -6.96 3.04
N ARG A 26 -5.45 -5.87 3.02
CA ARG A 26 -5.43 -4.80 2.01
C ARG A 26 -5.14 -3.44 2.68
N ASN A 27 -3.91 -3.29 3.17
CA ASN A 27 -3.44 -2.04 3.77
C ASN A 27 -2.44 -1.27 2.88
N ASP A 28 -2.30 0.03 3.17
CA ASP A 28 -1.45 0.96 2.43
C ASP A 28 0.05 0.61 2.51
N VAL A 29 0.52 0.07 3.66
CA VAL A 29 1.90 -0.37 3.84
C VAL A 29 2.26 -1.47 2.84
N LYS A 30 1.44 -2.51 2.75
CA LYS A 30 1.62 -3.60 1.79
C LYS A 30 1.54 -3.08 0.35
N GLY A 31 0.53 -2.27 0.04
CA GLY A 31 0.35 -1.68 -1.29
C GLY A 31 1.56 -0.86 -1.76
N VAL A 32 2.14 -0.02 -0.90
CA VAL A 32 3.34 0.78 -1.23
C VAL A 32 4.54 -0.12 -1.52
N ILE A 33 4.76 -1.17 -0.73
CA ILE A 33 5.91 -2.07 -0.90
C ILE A 33 5.78 -2.85 -2.22
N PHE A 34 4.61 -3.43 -2.51
CA PHE A 34 4.34 -4.13 -3.77
C PHE A 34 4.47 -3.19 -4.98
N THR A 35 3.90 -1.97 -4.90
CA THR A 35 4.02 -0.99 -6.00
C THR A 35 5.47 -0.60 -6.25
N THR A 36 6.28 -0.43 -5.20
CA THR A 36 7.71 -0.09 -5.34
C THR A 36 8.47 -1.25 -5.96
N TYR A 37 8.18 -2.49 -5.56
CA TYR A 37 8.70 -3.70 -6.21
C TYR A 37 8.40 -3.67 -7.71
N GLU A 38 7.12 -3.55 -8.09
CA GLU A 38 6.69 -3.53 -9.49
C GLU A 38 7.38 -2.43 -10.31
N ILE A 39 7.53 -1.22 -9.75
CA ILE A 39 8.25 -0.12 -10.42
C ILE A 39 9.72 -0.50 -10.69
N ILE A 40 10.40 -1.07 -9.69
CA ILE A 40 11.84 -1.38 -9.75
C ILE A 40 12.11 -2.57 -10.67
N THR A 41 11.30 -3.62 -10.57
CA THR A 41 11.54 -4.90 -11.24
C THR A 41 10.80 -5.03 -12.57
N GLN A 42 9.75 -4.22 -12.79
CA GLN A 42 8.75 -4.40 -13.85
C GLN A 42 8.07 -5.79 -13.82
N ASP A 43 8.17 -6.51 -12.71
CA ASP A 43 7.50 -7.79 -12.50
C ASP A 43 6.10 -7.56 -11.94
N ASP A 44 5.07 -7.84 -12.74
CA ASP A 44 3.66 -7.73 -12.38
C ASP A 44 2.98 -9.08 -12.10
N SER A 45 3.76 -10.16 -11.95
CA SER A 45 3.24 -11.53 -11.75
C SER A 45 2.35 -11.68 -10.51
N LEU A 46 2.51 -10.80 -9.52
CA LEU A 46 1.74 -10.81 -8.27
C LEU A 46 0.48 -9.93 -8.32
N ARG A 47 0.24 -9.22 -9.43
CA ARG A 47 -0.90 -8.31 -9.58
C ARG A 47 -2.24 -9.06 -9.62
N SER A 48 -2.26 -10.28 -10.13
CA SER A 48 -3.45 -11.15 -10.14
C SER A 48 -3.65 -11.93 -8.83
N THR A 49 -2.70 -11.88 -7.90
CA THR A 49 -2.82 -12.54 -6.61
C THR A 49 -3.82 -11.79 -5.74
N SER A 50 -4.72 -12.50 -5.10
CA SER A 50 -5.70 -11.94 -4.16
C SER A 50 -4.99 -11.18 -3.02
N HIS A 51 -5.67 -10.22 -2.40
CA HIS A 51 -5.04 -9.46 -1.32
C HIS A 51 -4.71 -10.35 -0.12
N GLU A 52 -5.52 -11.36 0.14
CA GLU A 52 -5.38 -12.36 1.18
C GLU A 52 -4.13 -13.24 0.96
N ASP A 53 -3.85 -13.61 -0.30
CA ASP A 53 -2.73 -14.49 -0.65
C ASP A 53 -1.42 -13.73 -0.92
N GLN A 54 -1.47 -12.40 -1.09
CA GLN A 54 -0.28 -11.58 -1.23
C GLN A 54 0.53 -11.61 0.07
N ASN A 55 1.80 -11.99 0.01
CA ASN A 55 2.70 -11.94 1.16
C ASN A 55 3.99 -11.22 0.80
N LEU A 56 4.52 -10.38 1.70
CA LEU A 56 5.78 -9.66 1.47
C LEU A 56 6.98 -10.61 1.29
N GLY A 57 6.91 -11.82 1.86
CA GLY A 57 7.89 -12.89 1.62
C GLY A 57 7.96 -13.36 0.17
N ASN A 58 6.90 -13.15 -0.63
CA ASN A 58 6.86 -13.54 -2.04
C ASN A 58 7.72 -12.62 -2.93
N LEU A 59 8.08 -11.42 -2.46
CA LEU A 59 8.87 -10.44 -3.23
C LEU A 59 10.36 -10.82 -3.34
N GLY A 60 10.78 -11.88 -2.66
CA GLY A 60 12.18 -12.30 -2.59
C GLY A 60 13.06 -11.32 -1.79
N SER A 61 14.22 -11.79 -1.32
CA SER A 61 15.16 -10.98 -0.56
C SER A 61 15.98 -10.01 -1.43
N LYS A 62 16.12 -10.31 -2.72
CA LYS A 62 16.91 -9.53 -3.68
C LYS A 62 16.07 -9.17 -4.89
N TRP A 63 15.70 -7.90 -5.01
CA TRP A 63 14.95 -7.41 -6.16
C TRP A 63 15.90 -7.19 -7.35
N VAL A 64 15.56 -7.74 -8.50
CA VAL A 64 16.33 -7.57 -9.74
C VAL A 64 15.78 -6.35 -10.47
N LYS A 65 16.56 -5.27 -10.53
CA LYS A 65 16.16 -4.06 -11.25
C LYS A 65 15.98 -4.35 -12.74
N HIS A 66 14.86 -3.90 -13.32
CA HIS A 66 14.69 -3.94 -14.77
C HIS A 66 15.71 -3.02 -15.48
N PRO A 67 16.28 -3.40 -16.64
CA PRO A 67 17.31 -2.61 -17.33
C PRO A 67 16.88 -1.18 -17.68
N GLU A 68 15.59 -0.98 -17.99
CA GLU A 68 15.05 0.31 -18.42
C GLU A 68 14.71 1.25 -17.25
N VAL A 69 14.63 0.72 -16.03
CA VAL A 69 14.29 1.51 -14.84
C VAL A 69 15.51 2.32 -14.41
N LYS A 70 15.33 3.64 -14.27
CA LYS A 70 16.35 4.55 -13.77
C LYS A 70 16.07 4.86 -12.30
N LEU A 71 17.04 4.55 -11.45
CA LEU A 71 17.00 4.84 -10.02
C LEU A 71 18.14 5.80 -9.71
N ASP A 72 17.91 6.72 -8.78
CA ASP A 72 18.93 7.64 -8.25
C ASP A 72 19.77 6.99 -7.15
N HIS A 73 19.32 5.84 -6.62
CA HIS A 73 20.01 5.06 -5.61
C HIS A 73 19.99 3.55 -5.93
N PRO A 74 20.83 2.73 -5.26
CA PRO A 74 20.75 1.28 -5.33
C PRO A 74 19.40 0.74 -4.83
N VAL A 75 18.98 -0.41 -5.34
CA VAL A 75 17.74 -1.10 -4.95
C VAL A 75 17.67 -1.33 -3.44
N GLU A 76 18.79 -1.70 -2.84
CA GLU A 76 18.95 -1.99 -1.42
C GLU A 76 18.63 -0.77 -0.54
N SER A 77 18.89 0.44 -1.03
CA SER A 77 18.55 1.68 -0.31
C SER A 77 17.04 1.85 -0.19
N TYR A 78 16.27 1.58 -1.25
CA TYR A 78 14.81 1.63 -1.20
C TYR A 78 14.25 0.52 -0.30
N GLN A 79 14.77 -0.71 -0.41
CA GLN A 79 14.35 -1.82 0.45
C GLN A 79 14.58 -1.50 1.94
N LEU A 80 15.73 -0.89 2.28
CA LEU A 80 16.03 -0.46 3.65
C LEU A 80 15.06 0.61 4.15
N ILE A 81 14.79 1.64 3.33
CA ILE A 81 13.84 2.71 3.68
C ILE A 81 12.44 2.15 3.90
N LEU A 82 11.98 1.26 3.01
CA LEU A 82 10.67 0.61 3.13
C LEU A 82 10.56 -0.23 4.40
N LYS A 83 11.61 -0.99 4.74
CA LYS A 83 11.67 -1.77 5.99
C LYS A 83 11.55 -0.85 7.21
N GLN A 84 12.38 0.19 7.31
CA GLN A 84 12.35 1.14 8.43
C GLN A 84 11.03 1.92 8.51
N TRP A 85 10.43 2.24 7.37
CA TRP A 85 9.13 2.90 7.31
C TRP A 85 8.00 1.99 7.81
N ARG A 86 8.00 0.72 7.39
CA ARG A 86 7.07 -0.30 7.88
C ARG A 86 7.20 -0.51 9.38
N GLU A 87 8.41 -0.70 9.90
CA GLU A 87 8.66 -0.92 11.33
C GLU A 87 8.14 0.26 12.18
N ARG A 88 8.28 1.50 11.70
CA ARG A 88 7.69 2.68 12.36
C ARG A 88 6.16 2.65 12.38
N ARG A 89 5.52 2.32 11.25
CA ARG A 89 4.05 2.22 11.14
C ARG A 89 3.48 1.10 12.01
N GLU A 90 4.19 -0.01 12.17
CA GLU A 90 3.79 -1.11 13.06
C GLU A 90 3.90 -0.74 14.55
N GLY A 91 4.76 0.22 14.92
CA GLY A 91 4.92 0.71 16.29
C GLY A 91 3.96 1.84 16.69
N ASP A 92 3.38 2.56 15.72
CA ASP A 92 2.63 3.81 15.92
C ASP A 92 1.10 3.63 16.08
N PHE A 93 0.62 2.40 16.28
CA PHE A 93 -0.81 2.16 16.50
C PHE A 93 -1.25 2.89 17.79
N HIS A 94 -2.05 3.96 17.63
CA HIS A 94 -2.92 4.60 18.63
C HIS A 94 -2.49 5.89 19.35
N SER A 95 -1.39 6.57 19.01
CA SER A 95 -1.04 7.84 19.68
C SER A 95 -1.22 9.07 18.79
N GLY A 96 -2.47 9.49 18.58
CA GLY A 96 -2.72 10.78 17.95
C GLY A 96 -4.16 11.27 18.03
N ASN A 97 -4.33 12.55 18.34
CA ASN A 97 -5.57 13.30 18.14
C ASN A 97 -5.76 13.49 16.63
N VAL A 98 -6.18 12.44 15.93
CA VAL A 98 -6.32 12.48 14.47
C VAL A 98 -7.54 13.33 14.13
N PRO A 99 -7.46 14.28 13.18
CA PRO A 99 -8.61 15.03 12.71
C PRO A 99 -9.75 14.12 12.26
N ARG A 100 -10.98 14.66 12.25
CA ARG A 100 -12.14 13.93 11.71
C ARG A 100 -11.84 13.43 10.29
N PRO A 101 -12.35 12.24 9.92
CA PRO A 101 -12.16 11.70 8.57
C PRO A 101 -12.60 12.71 7.50
N ILE A 102 -11.81 12.85 6.44
CA ILE A 102 -12.20 13.63 5.25
C ILE A 102 -13.45 12.99 4.64
N GLU A 103 -14.38 13.81 4.15
CA GLU A 103 -15.52 13.30 3.38
C GLU A 103 -15.06 12.95 1.97
N TRP A 104 -15.13 11.66 1.63
CA TRP A 104 -14.86 11.20 0.28
C TRP A 104 -16.03 11.53 -0.64
N PRO A 105 -15.78 11.78 -1.94
CA PRO A 105 -16.85 11.84 -2.92
C PRO A 105 -17.58 10.49 -2.98
N ALA A 106 -18.90 10.54 -3.23
CA ALA A 106 -19.72 9.34 -3.33
C ALA A 106 -19.20 8.39 -4.42
N MET A 107 -19.30 7.09 -4.17
CA MET A 107 -19.01 6.06 -5.16
C MET A 107 -19.87 6.27 -6.42
N PRO A 108 -19.33 6.06 -7.63
CA PRO A 108 -20.14 6.03 -8.83
C PRO A 108 -21.18 4.90 -8.71
N LYS A 109 -22.41 5.17 -9.18
CA LYS A 109 -23.43 4.13 -9.30
C LYS A 109 -23.02 3.14 -10.38
N SER A 110 -23.21 1.84 -10.14
CA SER A 110 -23.05 0.81 -11.17
C SER A 110 -23.92 1.14 -12.40
N PRO A 111 -23.47 0.82 -13.62
CA PRO A 111 -24.26 0.98 -14.85
C PRO A 111 -25.60 0.23 -14.80
#